data_AF-A0A4U3ABY3-F1
#
_entry.id   AF-A0A4U3ABY3-F1
#
_cell.length_a   1.000
_cell.length_b   1.000
_cell.length_c   1.000
_cell.angle_alpha   90.00
_cell.angle_beta   90.00
_cell.angle_gamma   90.00
#
_symmetry.space_group_name_H-M   'P 1'
#
loop_
_entity.id
_entity.type
_entity.pdbx_description
1 polymer ?
#
loop_
_entity_poly.entity_id
_entity_poly.type
_entity_poly.pdbx_seq_one_letter_code
_entity_poly.pdbx_strand_id
1 'polypeptide(L)'
;MKGKLQHIHPLGMSIIIGTLFARFATSMSIPFLAIYLTTVKDVSAGMTGAIIGTSALVGVFASFIGGNLSDRFGRKMIIIWSMIVWVFVFIGFSVADHVLSFFLLNALNGLCRSFFEPTSRALLSDLTKPEYRLLVYNLRYGAINVGVAMGPLVGLQIGSAKSTIPFLVAAGVYILYTVILAFQFKKYPLDKKKVTTENPVKMLSAVRILRKDIVFLVTLVGIILSNSGFSHLTTTLSQYFANAHIFQDGVKLFSYMLTLNAVTVVVIQYPVIQMCKKYTPLASIMVGTLFVSGGLFGFGLVESMLGAAICTIIFTFGEVLMFSMTDVFIDEIAVSHLKGTYFGAMGFSGIGVVIGPWFGGILLDHYGYQNGFIVFFILAVFSTTAFPVLLVTKSLMKKRYIRNSKIEIHAK
;
A
#
# COMPACT_ATOMS: atom_id res chain seq x y z
N MET A 1 -1.99 -25.70 -2.77
CA MET A 1 -2.89 -24.74 -2.07
C MET A 1 -4.23 -25.33 -1.61
N LYS A 2 -4.75 -26.41 -2.22
CA LYS A 2 -6.14 -26.89 -2.04
C LYS A 2 -6.60 -27.20 -0.60
N GLY A 3 -5.71 -27.55 0.35
CA GLY A 3 -6.07 -27.71 1.77
C GLY A 3 -5.96 -26.45 2.64
N LYS A 4 -5.11 -25.48 2.27
CA LYS A 4 -4.82 -24.30 3.12
C LYS A 4 -5.87 -23.19 3.00
N LEU A 5 -6.56 -23.13 1.87
CA LEU A 5 -7.64 -22.16 1.64
C LEU A 5 -8.88 -22.44 2.51
N GLN A 6 -9.05 -23.69 2.96
CA GLN A 6 -10.17 -24.10 3.83
C GLN A 6 -10.08 -23.46 5.24
N HIS A 7 -8.90 -22.99 5.65
CA HIS A 7 -8.69 -22.31 6.92
C HIS A 7 -8.94 -20.80 6.87
N ILE A 8 -9.27 -20.25 5.70
CA ILE A 8 -9.60 -18.84 5.54
C ILE A 8 -11.08 -18.65 5.82
N HIS A 9 -11.40 -17.78 6.78
CA HIS A 9 -12.78 -17.47 7.10
C HIS A 9 -13.53 -16.92 5.86
N PRO A 10 -14.77 -17.35 5.56
CA PRO A 10 -15.50 -16.93 4.36
C PRO A 10 -15.61 -15.41 4.19
N LEU A 11 -15.87 -14.68 5.27
CA LEU A 11 -15.84 -13.21 5.27
C LEU A 11 -14.45 -12.64 4.87
N GLY A 12 -13.36 -13.25 5.33
CA GLY A 12 -12.00 -12.86 4.94
C GLY A 12 -11.71 -13.15 3.47
N MET A 13 -12.22 -14.27 2.94
CA MET A 13 -12.15 -14.57 1.50
C MET A 13 -12.91 -13.54 0.67
N SER A 14 -14.10 -13.11 1.11
CA SER A 14 -14.84 -12.01 0.46
C SER A 14 -14.07 -10.70 0.49
N ILE A 15 -13.33 -10.39 1.57
CA ILE A 15 -12.46 -9.22 1.62
C ILE A 15 -11.33 -9.33 0.58
N ILE A 16 -10.67 -10.49 0.45
CA ILE A 16 -9.57 -10.70 -0.51
C ILE A 16 -10.09 -10.57 -1.96
N ILE A 17 -11.14 -11.30 -2.32
CA ILE A 17 -11.70 -11.30 -3.68
C ILE A 17 -12.27 -9.92 -4.02
N GLY A 18 -13.01 -9.30 -3.10
CA GLY A 18 -13.53 -7.96 -3.32
C GLY A 18 -12.43 -6.91 -3.40
N THR A 19 -11.30 -7.08 -2.70
CA THR A 19 -10.12 -6.23 -2.87
C THR A 19 -9.56 -6.34 -4.30
N LEU A 20 -9.52 -7.53 -4.91
CA LEU A 20 -9.10 -7.67 -6.31
C LEU A 20 -9.96 -6.80 -7.24
N PHE A 21 -11.29 -6.97 -7.19
CA PHE A 21 -12.21 -6.24 -8.06
C PHE A 21 -12.22 -4.73 -7.75
N ALA A 22 -12.16 -4.35 -6.49
CA ALA A 22 -12.05 -2.94 -6.08
C ALA A 22 -10.76 -2.30 -6.63
N ARG A 23 -9.63 -3.00 -6.57
CA ARG A 23 -8.35 -2.50 -7.09
C ARG A 23 -8.34 -2.46 -8.61
N PHE A 24 -8.88 -3.49 -9.27
CA PHE A 24 -9.14 -3.49 -10.70
C PHE A 24 -9.94 -2.26 -11.14
N ALA A 25 -11.12 -2.04 -10.53
CA ALA A 25 -11.97 -0.89 -10.82
C ALA A 25 -11.26 0.44 -10.56
N THR A 26 -10.56 0.60 -9.43
CA THR A 26 -9.86 1.85 -9.13
C THR A 26 -8.70 2.11 -10.10
N SER A 27 -7.93 1.09 -10.48
CA SER A 27 -6.79 1.23 -11.39
C SER A 27 -7.22 1.40 -12.85
N MET A 28 -8.44 0.97 -13.20
CA MET A 28 -9.06 1.24 -14.50
C MET A 28 -9.53 2.70 -14.65
N SER A 29 -9.83 3.37 -13.54
CA SER A 29 -10.48 4.70 -13.55
C SER A 29 -9.55 5.82 -13.08
N ILE A 30 -8.95 5.71 -11.88
CA ILE A 30 -8.22 6.83 -11.24
C ILE A 30 -6.98 7.28 -12.02
N PRO A 31 -6.12 6.40 -12.57
CA PRO A 31 -4.98 6.85 -13.37
C PRO A 31 -5.39 7.68 -14.60
N PHE A 32 -6.56 7.39 -15.19
CA PHE A 32 -7.10 8.09 -16.34
C PHE A 32 -7.85 9.38 -15.99
N LEU A 33 -8.20 9.59 -14.71
CA LEU A 33 -8.80 10.85 -14.27
C LEU A 33 -7.91 12.05 -14.61
N ALA A 34 -6.59 11.90 -14.50
CA ALA A 34 -5.63 12.93 -14.88
C ALA A 34 -5.80 13.34 -16.35
N ILE A 35 -5.84 12.34 -17.23
CA ILE A 35 -5.97 12.53 -18.67
C ILE A 35 -7.33 13.17 -18.96
N TYR A 36 -8.42 12.58 -18.44
CA TYR A 36 -9.77 13.09 -18.61
C TYR A 36 -9.91 14.56 -18.20
N LEU A 37 -9.33 14.96 -17.06
CA LEU A 37 -9.36 16.35 -16.61
C LEU A 37 -8.67 17.29 -17.60
N THR A 38 -7.49 16.90 -18.09
CA THR A 38 -6.72 17.73 -19.03
C THR A 38 -7.28 17.75 -20.46
N THR A 39 -7.82 16.64 -20.95
CA THR A 39 -8.18 16.49 -22.38
C THR A 39 -9.67 16.64 -22.65
N VAL A 40 -10.53 16.44 -21.65
CA VAL A 40 -12.00 16.52 -21.80
C VAL A 40 -12.60 17.67 -21.02
N LYS A 41 -12.04 17.99 -19.84
CA LYS A 41 -12.52 19.08 -18.98
C LYS A 41 -11.67 20.35 -19.09
N ASP A 42 -10.66 20.36 -19.98
CA ASP A 42 -9.74 21.48 -20.21
C ASP A 42 -9.12 22.06 -18.92
N VAL A 43 -8.95 21.22 -17.90
CA VAL A 43 -8.35 21.60 -16.63
C VAL A 43 -6.83 21.64 -16.82
N SER A 44 -6.20 22.72 -16.36
CA SER A 44 -4.74 22.84 -16.47
C SER A 44 -4.02 21.68 -15.77
N ALA A 45 -2.83 21.33 -16.27
CA ALA A 45 -2.03 20.25 -15.70
C ALA A 45 -1.71 20.47 -14.22
N GLY A 46 -1.39 21.72 -13.82
CA GLY A 46 -1.13 22.07 -12.43
C GLY A 46 -2.35 21.85 -11.52
N MET A 47 -3.53 22.26 -11.98
CA MET A 47 -4.77 22.05 -11.22
C MET A 47 -5.15 20.57 -11.16
N THR A 48 -4.95 19.82 -12.25
CA THR A 48 -5.13 18.36 -12.29
C THR A 48 -4.22 17.66 -11.29
N GLY A 49 -2.94 18.05 -11.22
CA GLY A 49 -1.99 17.55 -10.22
C GLY A 49 -2.46 17.83 -8.79
N ALA A 50 -2.97 19.04 -8.52
CA ALA A 50 -3.52 19.41 -7.21
C ALA A 50 -4.76 18.57 -6.84
N ILE A 51 -5.69 18.35 -7.78
CA ILE A 51 -6.85 17.47 -7.59
C ILE A 51 -6.38 16.07 -7.21
N ILE A 52 -5.46 15.48 -7.98
CA ILE A 52 -4.97 14.11 -7.76
C ILE A 52 -4.25 14.00 -6.41
N GLY A 53 -3.37 14.95 -6.12
CA GLY A 53 -2.59 15.02 -4.88
C GLY A 53 -3.44 15.14 -3.61
N THR A 54 -4.63 15.74 -3.71
CA THR A 54 -5.54 15.89 -2.56
C THR A 54 -5.91 14.54 -1.94
N SER A 55 -6.12 13.49 -2.74
CA SER A 55 -6.42 12.15 -2.24
C SER A 55 -5.30 11.55 -1.39
N ALA A 56 -4.04 11.79 -1.80
CA ALA A 56 -2.86 11.32 -1.08
C ALA A 56 -2.69 12.08 0.25
N LEU A 57 -2.84 13.41 0.22
CA LEU A 57 -2.75 14.27 1.40
C LEU A 57 -3.79 13.90 2.45
N VAL A 58 -5.07 13.78 2.05
CA VAL A 58 -6.14 13.35 2.94
C VAL A 58 -5.84 11.95 3.48
N GLY A 59 -5.36 11.05 2.62
CA GLY A 59 -5.17 9.65 2.97
C GLY A 59 -4.14 9.41 4.08
N VAL A 60 -3.03 10.16 4.10
CA VAL A 60 -1.98 10.04 5.12
C VAL A 60 -2.55 10.19 6.54
N PHE A 61 -3.35 11.22 6.77
CA PHE A 61 -3.93 11.49 8.10
C PHE A 61 -5.22 10.71 8.34
N ALA A 62 -6.05 10.57 7.32
CA ALA A 62 -7.32 9.85 7.42
C ALA A 62 -7.13 8.38 7.79
N SER A 63 -6.01 7.75 7.41
CA SER A 63 -5.79 6.33 7.67
C SER A 63 -5.71 6.02 9.16
N PHE A 64 -5.02 6.87 9.92
CA PHE A 64 -4.98 6.77 11.37
C PHE A 64 -6.36 6.95 11.99
N ILE A 65 -7.12 7.93 11.50
CA ILE A 65 -8.48 8.21 11.96
C ILE A 65 -9.40 7.01 11.71
N GLY A 66 -9.44 6.51 10.48
CA GLY A 66 -10.26 5.35 10.09
C GLY A 66 -9.90 4.09 10.87
N GLY A 67 -8.60 3.87 11.09
CA GLY A 67 -8.08 2.80 11.93
C GLY A 67 -8.62 2.86 13.36
N ASN A 68 -8.46 4.00 14.04
CA ASN A 68 -8.94 4.18 15.41
C ASN A 68 -10.48 4.10 15.52
N LEU A 69 -11.20 4.72 14.59
CA LEU A 69 -12.65 4.64 14.54
C LEU A 69 -13.13 3.19 14.37
N SER A 70 -12.37 2.36 13.65
CA SER A 70 -12.72 0.95 13.50
C SER A 70 -12.54 0.13 14.77
N ASP A 71 -11.55 0.46 15.62
CA ASP A 71 -11.39 -0.16 16.94
C ASP A 71 -12.54 0.27 17.86
N ARG A 72 -13.02 1.51 17.74
CA ARG A 72 -14.06 2.08 18.61
C ARG A 72 -15.48 1.70 18.22
N PHE A 73 -15.83 1.81 16.93
CA PHE A 73 -17.18 1.61 16.42
C PHE A 73 -17.38 0.25 15.76
N GLY A 74 -16.30 -0.53 15.62
CA GLY A 74 -16.29 -1.87 15.04
C GLY A 74 -16.00 -1.90 13.54
N ARG A 75 -15.36 -3.00 13.11
CA ARG A 75 -14.87 -3.20 11.73
C ARG A 75 -15.99 -3.07 10.68
N LYS A 76 -17.14 -3.71 10.94
CA LYS A 76 -18.30 -3.74 10.04
C LYS A 76 -18.78 -2.35 9.68
N MET A 77 -18.98 -1.49 10.69
CA MET A 77 -19.54 -0.15 10.50
C MET A 77 -18.63 0.69 9.61
N ILE A 78 -17.33 0.71 9.91
CA ILE A 78 -16.37 1.52 9.15
C ILE A 78 -16.21 1.00 7.72
N ILE A 79 -16.12 -0.32 7.51
CA ILE A 79 -16.04 -0.91 6.16
C ILE A 79 -17.28 -0.54 5.33
N ILE A 80 -18.48 -0.84 5.82
CA ILE A 80 -19.71 -0.65 5.04
C ILE A 80 -19.93 0.84 4.70
N TRP A 81 -19.79 1.73 5.69
CA TRP A 81 -19.98 3.17 5.43
C TRP A 81 -18.92 3.74 4.49
N SER A 82 -17.65 3.34 4.65
CA SER A 82 -16.60 3.79 3.73
C SER A 82 -16.89 3.38 2.28
N MET A 83 -17.42 2.17 2.06
CA MET A 83 -17.76 1.70 0.72
C MET A 83 -19.01 2.36 0.16
N ILE A 84 -20.05 2.60 0.96
CA ILE A 84 -21.25 3.34 0.54
C ILE A 84 -20.86 4.74 0.08
N VAL A 85 -20.05 5.46 0.85
CA VAL A 85 -19.56 6.78 0.44
C VAL A 85 -18.71 6.66 -0.83
N TRP A 86 -17.90 5.60 -0.96
CA TRP A 86 -17.09 5.38 -2.15
C TRP A 86 -17.92 5.17 -3.43
N VAL A 87 -19.08 4.50 -3.33
CA VAL A 87 -20.04 4.38 -4.45
C VAL A 87 -20.46 5.77 -4.91
N PHE A 88 -20.89 6.63 -3.99
CA PHE A 88 -21.31 7.99 -4.32
C PHE A 88 -20.16 8.85 -4.87
N VAL A 89 -18.93 8.63 -4.40
CA VAL A 89 -17.74 9.28 -4.98
C VAL A 89 -17.55 8.90 -6.45
N PHE A 90 -17.67 7.61 -6.79
CA PHE A 90 -17.50 7.16 -8.18
C PHE A 90 -18.66 7.59 -9.08
N ILE A 91 -19.90 7.56 -8.59
CA ILE A 91 -21.03 8.16 -9.30
C ILE A 91 -20.80 9.66 -9.49
N GLY A 92 -20.35 10.36 -8.45
CA GLY A 92 -20.01 11.78 -8.49
C GLY A 92 -18.99 12.11 -9.56
N PHE A 93 -17.93 11.30 -9.71
CA PHE A 93 -16.94 11.50 -10.78
C PHE A 93 -17.55 11.41 -12.18
N SER A 94 -18.59 10.59 -12.37
CA SER A 94 -19.24 10.43 -13.66
C SER A 94 -20.11 11.62 -14.09
N VAL A 95 -20.56 12.44 -13.14
CA VAL A 95 -21.44 13.59 -13.36
C VAL A 95 -20.79 14.94 -13.00
N ALA A 96 -19.51 14.93 -12.60
CA ALA A 96 -18.81 16.14 -12.19
C ALA A 96 -18.39 16.98 -13.41
N ASP A 97 -18.73 18.27 -13.36
CA ASP A 97 -18.36 19.24 -14.39
C ASP A 97 -17.45 20.36 -13.88
N HIS A 98 -17.43 20.61 -12.57
CA HIS A 98 -16.64 21.68 -11.98
C HIS A 98 -15.37 21.16 -11.30
N VAL A 99 -14.29 21.93 -11.41
CA VAL A 99 -12.98 21.67 -10.77
C VAL A 99 -13.13 21.39 -9.28
N LEU A 100 -13.93 22.19 -8.56
CA LEU A 100 -14.18 22.01 -7.14
C LEU A 100 -14.82 20.65 -6.82
N SER A 101 -15.74 20.18 -7.66
CA SER A 101 -16.37 18.86 -7.50
C SER A 101 -15.30 17.75 -7.58
N PHE A 102 -14.38 17.84 -8.54
CA PHE A 102 -13.28 16.88 -8.65
C PHE A 102 -12.34 16.91 -7.44
N PHE A 103 -12.03 18.08 -6.88
CA PHE A 103 -11.27 18.20 -5.63
C PHE A 103 -11.97 17.46 -4.48
N LEU A 104 -13.24 17.76 -4.24
CA LEU A 104 -14.00 17.19 -3.12
C LEU A 104 -14.17 15.67 -3.30
N LEU A 105 -14.49 15.22 -4.51
CA LEU A 105 -14.64 13.80 -4.81
C LEU A 105 -13.32 13.04 -4.64
N ASN A 106 -12.20 13.62 -5.05
CA ASN A 106 -10.91 12.95 -4.91
C ASN A 106 -10.38 12.99 -3.46
N ALA A 107 -10.66 14.06 -2.71
CA ALA A 107 -10.45 14.10 -1.26
C ALA A 107 -11.23 12.96 -0.57
N LEU A 108 -12.53 12.82 -0.89
CA LEU A 108 -13.38 11.75 -0.37
C LEU A 108 -12.93 10.36 -0.83
N ASN A 109 -12.40 10.21 -2.04
CA ASN A 109 -11.80 8.97 -2.51
C ASN A 109 -10.63 8.54 -1.60
N GLY A 110 -9.73 9.47 -1.29
CA GLY A 110 -8.62 9.27 -0.35
C GLY A 110 -9.11 8.90 1.06
N LEU A 111 -10.16 9.57 1.55
CA LEU A 111 -10.80 9.29 2.83
C LEU A 111 -11.39 7.86 2.87
N CYS A 112 -12.19 7.48 1.87
CA CYS A 112 -12.83 6.17 1.79
C CYS A 112 -11.79 5.05 1.79
N ARG A 113 -10.77 5.17 0.92
CA ARG A 113 -9.65 4.23 0.87
C ARG A 113 -8.96 4.11 2.23
N SER A 114 -8.74 5.24 2.89
CA SER A 114 -7.99 5.29 4.15
C SER A 114 -8.78 4.78 5.34
N PHE A 115 -10.11 4.75 5.27
CA PHE A 115 -10.96 4.08 6.26
C PHE A 115 -11.05 2.57 5.98
N PHE A 116 -11.17 2.19 4.71
CA PHE A 116 -11.31 0.79 4.30
C PHE A 116 -10.03 -0.03 4.51
N GLU A 117 -8.88 0.45 4.02
CA GLU A 117 -7.62 -0.30 4.01
C GLU A 117 -7.13 -0.77 5.39
N PRO A 118 -6.95 0.10 6.41
CA PRO A 118 -6.51 -0.35 7.73
C PRO A 118 -7.57 -1.22 8.43
N THR A 119 -8.85 -0.89 8.25
CA THR A 119 -9.94 -1.66 8.86
C THR A 119 -10.04 -3.07 8.29
N SER A 120 -9.87 -3.21 6.97
CA SER A 120 -9.88 -4.52 6.31
C SER A 120 -8.70 -5.39 6.73
N ARG A 121 -7.50 -4.81 6.90
CA ARG A 121 -6.32 -5.52 7.43
C ARG A 121 -6.50 -5.97 8.88
N ALA A 122 -7.08 -5.12 9.72
CA ALA A 122 -7.41 -5.46 11.10
C ALA A 122 -8.47 -6.58 11.15
N LEU A 123 -9.53 -6.48 10.34
CA LEU A 123 -10.56 -7.52 10.25
C LEU A 123 -9.97 -8.86 9.79
N LEU A 124 -9.09 -8.87 8.79
CA LEU A 124 -8.42 -10.09 8.35
C LEU A 124 -7.58 -10.71 9.48
N SER A 125 -6.90 -9.89 10.29
CA SER A 125 -6.21 -10.38 11.48
C SER A 125 -7.15 -11.01 12.50
N ASP A 126 -8.28 -10.35 12.76
CA ASP A 126 -9.26 -10.76 13.76
C ASP A 126 -9.95 -12.09 13.37
N LEU A 127 -10.13 -12.34 12.08
CA LEU A 127 -10.72 -13.56 11.53
C LEU A 127 -9.72 -14.72 11.34
N THR A 128 -8.41 -14.46 11.46
CA THR A 128 -7.37 -15.40 11.06
C THR A 128 -6.49 -15.80 12.23
N LYS A 129 -6.35 -17.12 12.44
CA LYS A 129 -5.38 -17.66 13.41
C LYS A 129 -3.97 -17.18 13.08
N PRO A 130 -3.10 -16.91 14.07
CA PRO A 130 -1.75 -16.38 13.85
C PRO A 130 -0.95 -17.12 12.76
N GLU A 131 -1.00 -18.45 12.75
CA GLU A 131 -0.31 -19.33 11.80
C GLU A 131 -0.69 -19.12 10.31
N TYR A 132 -1.89 -18.58 10.04
CA TYR A 132 -2.39 -18.33 8.68
C TYR A 132 -2.36 -16.86 8.27
N ARG A 133 -1.97 -15.93 9.14
CA ARG A 133 -1.98 -14.49 8.84
C ARG A 133 -1.06 -14.11 7.69
N LEU A 134 0.13 -14.71 7.64
CA LEU A 134 1.04 -14.56 6.51
C LEU A 134 0.36 -14.93 5.19
N LEU A 135 -0.34 -16.06 5.14
CA LEU A 135 -1.05 -16.49 3.93
C LEU A 135 -2.15 -15.50 3.54
N VAL A 136 -2.96 -15.06 4.51
CA VAL A 136 -4.09 -14.16 4.26
C VAL A 136 -3.64 -12.77 3.77
N TYR A 137 -2.64 -12.16 4.41
CA TYR A 137 -2.11 -10.88 3.95
C TYR A 137 -1.47 -10.98 2.57
N ASN A 138 -0.79 -12.09 2.28
CA ASN A 138 -0.23 -12.31 0.96
C ASN A 138 -1.29 -12.52 -0.12
N LEU A 139 -2.33 -13.31 0.15
CA LEU A 139 -3.44 -13.45 -0.80
C LEU A 139 -4.11 -12.11 -1.09
N ARG A 140 -4.25 -11.26 -0.07
CA ARG A 140 -4.72 -9.89 -0.24
C ARG A 140 -3.77 -9.05 -1.11
N TYR A 141 -2.47 -9.09 -0.85
CA TYR A 141 -1.48 -8.35 -1.63
C TYR A 141 -1.40 -8.84 -3.08
N GLY A 142 -1.52 -10.15 -3.30
CA GLY A 142 -1.61 -10.74 -4.65
C GLY A 142 -2.87 -10.28 -5.38
N ALA A 143 -4.02 -10.30 -4.70
CA ALA A 143 -5.28 -9.76 -5.23
C ALA A 143 -5.15 -8.28 -5.64
N ILE A 144 -4.46 -7.47 -4.84
CA ILE A 144 -4.17 -6.06 -5.17
C ILE A 144 -3.37 -5.97 -6.47
N ASN A 145 -2.26 -6.70 -6.59
CA ASN A 145 -1.37 -6.63 -7.75
C ASN A 145 -2.05 -7.12 -9.04
N VAL A 146 -2.83 -8.20 -8.96
CA VAL A 146 -3.62 -8.68 -10.10
C VAL A 146 -4.63 -7.62 -10.55
N GLY A 147 -5.36 -6.99 -9.61
CA GLY A 147 -6.27 -5.91 -9.94
C GLY A 147 -5.57 -4.70 -10.56
N VAL A 148 -4.44 -4.27 -10.00
CA VAL A 148 -3.66 -3.12 -10.49
C VAL A 148 -3.05 -3.40 -11.87
N ALA A 149 -2.64 -4.64 -12.17
CA ALA A 149 -2.09 -5.02 -13.46
C ALA A 149 -3.16 -5.03 -14.57
N MET A 150 -4.35 -5.57 -14.28
CA MET A 150 -5.43 -5.69 -15.27
C MET A 150 -6.20 -4.37 -15.48
N GLY A 151 -6.34 -3.54 -14.44
CA GLY A 151 -7.17 -2.33 -14.46
C GLY A 151 -6.83 -1.38 -15.62
N PRO A 152 -5.57 -0.92 -15.76
CA PRO A 152 -5.19 0.02 -16.82
C PRO A 152 -5.37 -0.54 -18.23
N LEU A 153 -5.16 -1.85 -18.43
CA LEU A 153 -5.34 -2.51 -19.73
C LEU A 153 -6.80 -2.46 -20.19
N VAL A 154 -7.73 -2.82 -19.29
CA VAL A 154 -9.17 -2.73 -19.59
C VAL A 154 -9.59 -1.26 -19.70
N GLY A 155 -9.04 -0.39 -18.85
CA GLY A 155 -9.36 1.05 -18.87
C GLY A 155 -9.01 1.71 -20.20
N LEU A 156 -7.85 1.35 -20.76
CA LEU A 156 -7.46 1.80 -22.09
C LEU A 156 -8.47 1.34 -23.16
N GLN A 157 -8.87 0.08 -23.13
CA GLN A 157 -9.80 -0.50 -24.13
C GLN A 157 -11.19 0.14 -24.09
N ILE A 158 -11.71 0.47 -22.91
CA ILE A 158 -13.02 1.13 -22.76
C ILE A 158 -12.95 2.66 -22.90
N GLY A 159 -11.78 3.20 -23.25
CA GLY A 159 -11.59 4.63 -23.48
C GLY A 159 -11.64 5.47 -22.21
N SER A 160 -11.10 4.98 -21.08
CA SER A 160 -11.17 5.67 -19.77
C SER A 160 -10.66 7.11 -19.79
N ALA A 161 -9.73 7.43 -20.68
CA ALA A 161 -9.22 8.79 -20.86
C ALA A 161 -10.26 9.80 -21.35
N LYS A 162 -11.32 9.33 -22.04
CA LYS A 162 -12.29 10.18 -22.75
C LYS A 162 -13.73 9.97 -22.28
N SER A 163 -13.96 9.08 -21.32
CA SER A 163 -15.30 8.62 -20.94
C SER A 163 -15.45 8.54 -19.43
N THR A 164 -16.67 8.76 -18.95
CA THR A 164 -17.05 8.60 -17.53
C THR A 164 -17.51 7.18 -17.19
N ILE A 165 -17.67 6.31 -18.19
CA ILE A 165 -18.05 4.89 -18.04
C ILE A 165 -17.20 4.15 -16.99
N PRO A 166 -15.86 4.31 -16.91
CA PRO A 166 -15.06 3.60 -15.91
C PRO A 166 -15.42 3.96 -14.48
N PHE A 167 -15.87 5.19 -14.22
CA PHE A 167 -16.33 5.59 -12.90
C PHE A 167 -17.66 4.91 -12.55
N LEU A 168 -18.56 4.76 -13.53
CA LEU A 168 -19.82 4.01 -13.35
C LEU A 168 -19.57 2.51 -13.13
N VAL A 169 -18.64 1.91 -13.87
CA VAL A 169 -18.23 0.51 -13.64
C VAL A 169 -17.64 0.36 -12.24
N ALA A 170 -16.79 1.28 -11.81
CA ALA A 170 -16.26 1.27 -10.45
C ALA A 170 -17.36 1.38 -9.41
N ALA A 171 -18.32 2.29 -9.58
CA ALA A 171 -19.48 2.40 -8.70
C ALA A 171 -20.25 1.07 -8.63
N GLY A 172 -20.52 0.42 -9.77
CA GLY A 172 -21.17 -0.89 -9.83
C GLY A 172 -20.42 -1.98 -9.06
N VAL A 173 -19.09 -2.03 -9.21
CA VAL A 173 -18.22 -2.95 -8.45
C VAL A 173 -18.31 -2.67 -6.95
N TYR A 174 -18.26 -1.41 -6.52
CA TYR A 174 -18.37 -1.06 -5.11
C TYR A 174 -19.77 -1.32 -4.55
N ILE A 175 -20.84 -1.15 -5.32
CA ILE A 175 -22.22 -1.53 -4.93
C ILE A 175 -22.27 -3.03 -4.68
N LEU A 176 -21.87 -3.83 -5.67
CA LEU A 176 -21.89 -5.29 -5.56
C LEU A 176 -21.04 -5.75 -4.36
N TYR A 177 -19.84 -5.19 -4.21
CA TYR A 177 -18.96 -5.54 -3.11
C TYR A 177 -19.56 -5.16 -1.74
N THR A 178 -20.18 -3.98 -1.63
CA THR A 178 -20.87 -3.53 -0.41
C THR A 178 -22.01 -4.48 -0.04
N VAL A 179 -22.84 -4.86 -1.02
CA VAL A 179 -23.96 -5.79 -0.83
C VAL A 179 -23.47 -7.16 -0.38
N ILE A 180 -22.45 -7.72 -1.04
CA ILE A 180 -21.84 -9.00 -0.65
C ILE A 180 -21.32 -8.94 0.79
N LEU A 181 -20.59 -7.88 1.16
CA LEU A 181 -20.09 -7.74 2.52
C LEU A 181 -21.22 -7.55 3.54
N ALA A 182 -22.27 -6.80 3.21
CA ALA A 182 -23.43 -6.63 4.09
C ALA A 182 -24.09 -7.98 4.40
N PHE A 183 -24.28 -8.84 3.39
CA PHE A 183 -24.77 -10.21 3.56
C PHE A 183 -23.79 -11.07 4.36
N GLN A 184 -22.49 -11.01 4.07
CA GLN A 184 -21.47 -11.79 4.80
C GLN A 184 -21.38 -11.38 6.27
N PHE A 185 -21.47 -10.09 6.60
CA PHE A 185 -21.52 -9.62 7.98
C PHE A 185 -22.84 -9.93 8.69
N LYS A 186 -23.93 -10.20 7.96
CA LYS A 186 -25.19 -10.70 8.53
C LYS A 186 -25.09 -12.20 8.81
N LYS A 187 -24.49 -12.97 7.89
CA LYS A 187 -24.29 -14.42 8.01
C LYS A 187 -23.25 -14.79 9.05
N TYR A 188 -22.16 -14.02 9.13
CA TYR A 188 -21.07 -14.19 10.08
C TYR A 188 -20.93 -12.95 10.96
N PRO A 189 -21.82 -12.78 11.96
CA PRO A 189 -21.77 -11.64 12.86
C PRO A 189 -20.45 -11.64 13.64
N LEU A 190 -19.81 -10.48 13.72
CA LEU A 190 -18.60 -10.31 14.53
C LEU A 190 -18.98 -10.30 16.02
N ASP A 191 -18.22 -11.05 16.80
CA ASP A 191 -18.49 -11.25 18.22
C ASP A 191 -18.23 -9.94 19.00
N LYS A 192 -19.30 -9.28 19.46
CA LYS A 192 -19.22 -7.97 20.15
C LYS A 192 -18.37 -8.03 21.44
N LYS A 193 -18.31 -9.20 22.09
CA LYS A 193 -17.64 -9.39 23.40
C LYS A 193 -16.11 -9.32 23.37
N LYS A 194 -15.45 -9.41 22.21
CA LYS A 194 -13.98 -9.28 22.12
C LYS A 194 -13.47 -7.85 21.90
N VAL A 195 -14.36 -6.90 21.60
CA VAL A 195 -14.00 -5.50 21.23
C VAL A 195 -14.47 -4.48 22.27
N THR A 196 -15.38 -4.86 23.17
CA THR A 196 -15.76 -4.03 24.32
C THR A 196 -14.68 -4.12 25.41
N THR A 197 -13.59 -3.39 25.24
CA THR A 197 -13.00 -2.76 26.42
C THR A 197 -14.08 -1.83 26.99
N GLU A 198 -14.43 -1.96 28.26
CA GLU A 198 -15.47 -1.14 28.94
C GLU A 198 -15.30 0.37 28.71
N ASN A 199 -14.11 0.82 28.29
CA ASN A 199 -13.84 2.14 27.76
C ASN A 199 -13.15 2.09 26.38
N PRO A 200 -13.83 2.41 25.27
CA PRO A 200 -13.19 2.48 23.96
C PRO A 200 -12.09 3.55 23.97
N VAL A 201 -10.90 3.20 23.47
CA VAL A 201 -9.74 4.10 23.45
C VAL A 201 -10.00 5.29 22.53
N LYS A 202 -10.21 6.46 23.13
CA LYS A 202 -10.37 7.73 22.40
C LYS A 202 -9.13 8.07 21.57
N MET A 203 -9.30 8.85 20.50
CA MET A 203 -8.23 9.27 19.59
C MET A 203 -6.99 9.83 20.32
N LEU A 204 -7.18 10.74 21.28
CA LEU A 204 -6.09 11.33 22.05
C LEU A 204 -5.27 10.29 22.83
N SER A 205 -5.95 9.29 23.40
CA SER A 205 -5.30 8.18 24.10
C SER A 205 -4.57 7.27 23.13
N ALA A 206 -5.16 6.98 21.96
CA ALA A 206 -4.52 6.19 20.90
C ALA A 206 -3.22 6.85 20.40
N VAL A 207 -3.24 8.17 20.15
CA VAL A 207 -2.04 8.95 19.82
C VAL A 207 -1.01 8.85 20.93
N ARG A 208 -1.42 8.99 22.19
CA ARG A 208 -0.50 8.88 23.35
C ARG A 208 0.14 7.50 23.45
N ILE A 209 -0.61 6.43 23.18
CA ILE A 209 -0.11 5.05 23.18
C ILE A 209 0.94 4.87 22.08
N LEU A 210 0.63 5.25 20.84
CA LEU A 210 1.58 5.13 19.72
C LEU A 210 2.83 5.98 19.90
N ARG A 211 2.69 7.22 20.41
CA ARG A 211 3.84 8.08 20.71
C ARG A 211 4.78 7.50 21.77
N LYS A 212 4.30 6.56 22.60
CA LYS A 212 5.11 5.84 23.60
C LYS A 212 5.61 4.48 23.10
N ASP A 213 5.06 3.93 22.02
CA ASP A 213 5.56 2.68 21.44
C ASP A 213 6.76 2.95 20.54
N ILE A 214 7.95 2.97 21.16
CA ILE A 214 9.21 3.19 20.45
C ILE A 214 9.51 2.11 19.39
N VAL A 215 9.04 0.87 19.59
CA VAL A 215 9.21 -0.19 18.58
C VAL A 215 8.42 0.17 17.33
N PHE A 216 7.16 0.59 17.51
CA PHE A 216 6.34 1.05 16.39
C PHE A 216 6.94 2.28 15.69
N LEU A 217 7.34 3.31 16.44
CA LEU A 217 7.87 4.54 15.84
C LEU A 217 9.14 4.32 15.03
N VAL A 218 10.11 3.56 15.56
CA VAL A 218 11.36 3.26 14.84
C VAL A 218 11.08 2.38 13.62
N THR A 219 10.14 1.43 13.73
CA THR A 219 9.68 0.66 12.57
C THR A 219 9.06 1.55 11.51
N LEU A 220 8.19 2.48 11.90
CA LEU A 220 7.54 3.40 10.97
C LEU A 220 8.56 4.22 10.19
N VAL A 221 9.61 4.72 10.85
CA VAL A 221 10.73 5.41 10.18
C VAL A 221 11.45 4.48 9.19
N GLY A 222 11.77 3.25 9.59
CA GLY A 222 12.39 2.26 8.70
C GLY A 222 11.52 1.94 7.47
N ILE A 223 10.20 1.86 7.64
CA ILE A 223 9.26 1.62 6.53
C ILE A 223 9.10 2.87 5.65
N ILE A 224 9.13 4.08 6.20
CA ILE A 224 9.15 5.33 5.41
C ILE A 224 10.36 5.34 4.47
N LEU A 225 11.55 5.06 5.00
CA LEU A 225 12.79 5.01 4.21
C LEU A 225 12.76 3.88 3.16
N SER A 226 12.21 2.71 3.52
CA SER A 226 12.06 1.59 2.58
C SER A 226 11.07 1.93 1.45
N ASN A 227 9.91 2.52 1.78
CA ASN A 227 8.91 2.95 0.79
C ASN A 227 9.43 4.06 -0.13
N SER A 228 10.31 4.92 0.37
CA SER A 228 11.00 5.90 -0.46
C SER A 228 11.83 5.22 -1.54
N GLY A 229 12.64 4.21 -1.18
CA GLY A 229 13.34 3.35 -2.13
C GLY A 229 12.40 2.76 -3.18
N PHE A 230 11.28 2.19 -2.74
CA PHE A 230 10.28 1.63 -3.65
C PHE A 230 9.73 2.65 -4.66
N SER A 231 9.46 3.88 -4.22
CA SER A 231 8.81 4.91 -5.03
C SER A 231 9.61 5.36 -6.27
N HIS A 232 10.93 5.15 -6.26
CA HIS A 232 11.79 5.52 -7.39
C HIS A 232 11.57 4.65 -8.62
N LEU A 233 11.05 3.43 -8.47
CA LEU A 233 10.72 2.55 -9.61
C LEU A 233 9.74 3.22 -10.57
N THR A 234 8.77 3.99 -10.06
CA THR A 234 7.74 4.63 -10.90
C THR A 234 7.99 6.11 -11.17
N THR A 235 8.92 6.74 -10.46
CA THR A 235 9.15 8.19 -10.52
C THR A 235 10.52 8.55 -11.10
N THR A 236 11.61 8.37 -10.35
CA THR A 236 12.95 8.72 -10.83
C THR A 236 13.36 7.84 -12.01
N LEU A 237 13.04 6.54 -11.99
CA LEU A 237 13.40 5.64 -13.08
C LEU A 237 12.67 5.98 -14.38
N SER A 238 11.40 6.40 -14.31
CA SER A 238 10.64 6.80 -15.50
C SER A 238 11.24 8.05 -16.16
N GLN A 239 11.63 9.04 -15.36
CA GLN A 239 12.31 10.23 -15.87
C GLN A 239 13.71 9.92 -16.40
N TYR A 240 14.49 9.09 -15.71
CA TYR A 240 15.83 8.70 -16.15
C TYR A 240 15.78 7.98 -17.50
N PHE A 241 14.95 6.94 -17.64
CA PHE A 241 14.84 6.22 -18.90
C PHE A 241 14.33 7.13 -20.02
N ALA A 242 13.36 7.99 -19.76
CA ALA A 242 12.80 8.87 -20.79
C ALA A 242 13.77 9.94 -21.31
N ASN A 243 14.73 10.41 -20.50
CA ASN A 243 15.56 11.58 -20.83
C ASN A 243 17.06 11.29 -20.95
N ALA A 244 17.54 10.12 -20.53
CA ALA A 244 18.95 9.75 -20.73
C ALA A 244 19.20 9.36 -22.19
N HIS A 245 20.24 9.89 -22.82
CA HIS A 245 20.50 9.69 -24.26
C HIS A 245 20.93 8.25 -24.58
N ILE A 246 21.37 7.51 -23.56
CA ILE A 246 21.76 6.10 -23.65
C ILE A 246 20.60 5.18 -24.04
N PHE A 247 19.33 5.60 -23.84
CA PHE A 247 18.15 4.81 -24.18
C PHE A 247 17.42 5.41 -25.38
N GLN A 248 17.44 4.72 -26.52
CA GLN A 248 16.76 5.20 -27.74
C GLN A 248 15.24 5.34 -27.59
N ASP A 249 14.60 4.38 -26.89
CA ASP A 249 13.15 4.32 -26.66
C ASP A 249 12.83 4.24 -25.16
N GLY A 250 13.31 5.22 -24.41
CA GLY A 250 13.21 5.27 -22.94
C GLY A 250 11.83 5.02 -22.33
N VAL A 251 10.80 5.64 -22.92
CA VAL A 251 9.41 5.49 -22.45
C VAL A 251 8.90 4.05 -22.63
N LYS A 252 9.27 3.42 -23.75
CA LYS A 252 8.91 2.03 -24.05
C LYS A 252 9.66 1.07 -23.12
N LEU A 253 10.94 1.31 -22.87
CA LEU A 253 11.75 0.57 -21.90
C LEU A 253 11.13 0.62 -20.50
N PHE A 254 10.78 1.82 -20.03
CA PHE A 254 10.09 1.99 -18.75
C PHE A 254 8.78 1.19 -18.67
N SER A 255 7.98 1.24 -19.74
CA SER A 255 6.73 0.48 -19.82
C SER A 255 6.95 -1.03 -19.74
N TYR A 256 7.98 -1.54 -20.41
CA TYR A 256 8.40 -2.94 -20.31
C TYR A 256 8.87 -3.31 -18.89
N MET A 257 9.65 -2.46 -18.23
CA MET A 257 10.09 -2.72 -16.85
C MET A 257 8.93 -2.71 -15.87
N LEU A 258 7.95 -1.83 -16.04
CA LEU A 258 6.75 -1.80 -15.20
C LEU A 258 5.89 -3.07 -15.38
N THR A 259 5.74 -3.52 -16.62
CA THR A 259 5.04 -4.79 -16.91
C THR A 259 5.81 -5.98 -16.35
N LEU A 260 7.14 -5.99 -16.52
CA LEU A 260 8.00 -7.03 -15.96
C LEU A 260 7.91 -7.08 -14.44
N ASN A 261 7.91 -5.94 -13.75
CA ASN A 261 7.70 -5.87 -12.32
C ASN A 261 6.36 -6.52 -11.93
N ALA A 262 5.25 -6.12 -12.55
CA ALA A 262 3.93 -6.67 -12.25
C ALA A 262 3.85 -8.19 -12.47
N VAL A 263 4.37 -8.69 -13.60
CA VAL A 263 4.42 -10.13 -13.90
C VAL A 263 5.31 -10.85 -12.88
N THR A 264 6.47 -10.28 -12.57
CA THR A 264 7.42 -10.84 -11.60
C THR A 264 6.76 -10.97 -10.24
N VAL A 265 6.07 -9.94 -9.74
CA VAL A 265 5.32 -10.01 -8.47
C VAL A 265 4.39 -11.21 -8.46
N VAL A 266 3.54 -11.37 -9.49
CA VAL A 266 2.57 -12.48 -9.55
C VAL A 266 3.26 -13.85 -9.53
N VAL A 267 4.38 -13.99 -10.25
CA VAL A 267 5.12 -15.26 -10.37
C VAL A 267 5.89 -15.59 -9.09
N ILE A 268 6.66 -14.63 -8.55
CA ILE A 268 7.60 -14.89 -7.44
C ILE A 268 6.95 -14.83 -6.07
N GLN A 269 5.78 -14.20 -5.94
CA GLN A 269 5.16 -13.96 -4.64
C GLN A 269 4.97 -15.26 -3.84
N TYR A 270 4.42 -16.31 -4.46
CA TYR A 270 4.21 -17.58 -3.76
C TYR A 270 5.51 -18.27 -3.31
N PRO A 271 6.53 -18.46 -4.18
CA PRO A 271 7.84 -18.96 -3.77
C PRO A 271 8.46 -18.16 -2.62
N VAL A 272 8.47 -16.82 -2.72
CA VAL A 272 9.06 -15.93 -1.71
C VAL A 272 8.37 -16.13 -0.36
N ILE A 273 7.04 -16.26 -0.33
CA ILE A 273 6.29 -16.54 0.91
C ILE A 273 6.72 -17.86 1.56
N GLN A 274 6.90 -18.94 0.79
CA GLN A 274 7.31 -20.23 1.36
C GLN A 274 8.70 -20.13 2.00
N MET A 275 9.61 -19.41 1.35
CA MET A 275 10.96 -19.18 1.88
C MET A 275 10.90 -18.38 3.19
N CYS A 276 10.06 -17.35 3.24
CA CYS A 276 10.00 -16.43 4.39
C CYS A 276 9.39 -17.02 5.65
N LYS A 277 8.63 -18.11 5.58
CA LYS A 277 8.06 -18.78 6.77
C LYS A 277 9.11 -19.21 7.80
N LYS A 278 10.36 -19.38 7.37
CA LYS A 278 11.49 -19.77 8.24
C LYS A 278 12.12 -18.58 8.95
N TYR A 279 11.78 -17.36 8.55
CA TYR A 279 12.39 -16.12 9.04
C TYR A 279 11.36 -15.24 9.72
N THR A 280 11.82 -14.30 10.54
CA THR A 280 10.91 -13.32 11.15
C THR A 280 10.46 -12.29 10.11
N PRO A 281 9.26 -11.71 10.24
CA PRO A 281 8.80 -10.67 9.32
C PRO A 281 9.77 -9.50 9.22
N LEU A 282 10.31 -9.03 10.36
CA LEU A 282 11.28 -7.95 10.38
C LEU A 282 12.56 -8.26 9.59
N ALA A 283 13.11 -9.48 9.73
CA ALA A 283 14.28 -9.88 8.97
C ALA A 283 13.99 -9.91 7.46
N SER A 284 12.79 -10.34 7.09
CA SER A 284 12.36 -10.36 5.69
C SER A 284 12.22 -8.95 5.12
N ILE A 285 11.66 -7.99 5.88
CA ILE A 285 11.60 -6.57 5.48
C ILE A 285 13.01 -6.02 5.28
N MET A 286 13.92 -6.27 6.22
CA MET A 286 15.31 -5.80 6.14
C MET A 286 16.03 -6.33 4.89
N VAL A 287 15.91 -7.63 4.61
CA VAL A 287 16.46 -8.22 3.38
C VAL A 287 15.80 -7.61 2.15
N GLY A 288 14.48 -7.40 2.19
CA GLY A 288 13.74 -6.75 1.12
C GLY A 288 14.25 -5.34 0.79
N THR A 289 14.52 -4.53 1.81
CA THR A 289 15.14 -3.20 1.67
C THR A 289 16.48 -3.27 0.93
N LEU A 290 17.32 -4.29 1.22
CA LEU A 290 18.60 -4.46 0.54
C LEU A 290 18.42 -4.82 -0.94
N PHE A 291 17.45 -5.68 -1.26
CA PHE A 291 17.10 -6.00 -2.65
C PHE A 291 16.57 -4.79 -3.42
N VAL A 292 15.70 -3.97 -2.81
CA VAL A 292 15.23 -2.71 -3.39
C VAL A 292 16.41 -1.77 -3.64
N SER A 293 17.28 -1.60 -2.65
CA SER A 293 18.45 -0.71 -2.77
C SER A 293 19.46 -1.21 -3.81
N GLY A 294 19.71 -2.52 -3.88
CA GLY A 294 20.58 -3.13 -4.87
C GLY A 294 20.01 -3.02 -6.29
N GLY A 295 18.69 -3.18 -6.45
CA GLY A 295 18.00 -2.93 -7.71
C GLY A 295 18.13 -1.47 -8.16
N LEU A 296 17.92 -0.52 -7.25
CA LEU A 296 18.14 0.91 -7.51
C LEU A 296 19.55 1.20 -7.97
N PHE A 297 20.55 0.75 -7.20
CA PHE A 297 21.96 0.92 -7.55
C PHE A 297 22.27 0.34 -8.94
N GLY A 298 21.75 -0.85 -9.23
CA GLY A 298 21.90 -1.51 -10.52
C GLY A 298 21.35 -0.69 -11.70
N PHE A 299 20.23 0.02 -11.53
CA PHE A 299 19.69 0.89 -12.59
C PHE A 299 20.63 2.01 -13.00
N GLY A 300 21.51 2.47 -12.11
CA GLY A 300 22.54 3.47 -12.43
C GLY A 300 23.73 2.93 -13.23
N LEU A 301 23.85 1.60 -13.36
CA LEU A 301 24.97 0.93 -14.03
C LEU A 301 24.61 0.33 -15.39
N VAL A 302 23.32 0.14 -15.66
CA VAL A 302 22.84 -0.59 -16.83
C VAL A 302 22.44 0.35 -17.96
N GLU A 303 22.90 0.01 -19.17
CA GLU A 303 22.56 0.73 -20.41
C GLU A 303 21.74 -0.14 -21.38
N SER A 304 21.50 -1.41 -21.02
CA SER A 304 20.78 -2.38 -21.86
C SER A 304 19.43 -2.77 -21.27
N MET A 305 18.49 -3.13 -22.15
CA MET A 305 17.17 -3.64 -21.75
C MET A 305 17.27 -4.89 -20.86
N LEU A 306 18.20 -5.80 -21.16
CA LEU A 306 18.40 -7.00 -20.36
C LEU A 306 18.94 -6.68 -18.96
N GLY A 307 19.90 -5.74 -18.86
CA GLY A 307 20.41 -5.27 -17.57
C GLY A 307 19.31 -4.64 -16.73
N ALA A 308 18.52 -3.74 -17.32
CA ALA A 308 17.36 -3.15 -16.67
C ALA A 308 16.36 -4.23 -16.19
N ALA A 309 16.08 -5.24 -17.02
CA ALA A 309 15.18 -6.33 -16.67
C ALA A 309 15.67 -7.13 -15.44
N ILE A 310 16.97 -7.42 -15.37
CA ILE A 310 17.57 -8.10 -14.22
C ILE A 310 17.43 -7.24 -12.95
N CYS A 311 17.75 -5.94 -13.04
CA CYS A 311 17.60 -5.00 -11.93
C CYS A 311 16.14 -4.89 -11.46
N THR A 312 15.17 -4.86 -12.38
CA THR A 312 13.74 -4.88 -12.07
C THR A 312 13.35 -6.15 -11.32
N ILE A 313 13.84 -7.32 -11.74
CA ILE A 313 13.53 -8.58 -11.05
C ILE A 313 14.10 -8.56 -9.63
N ILE A 314 15.38 -8.18 -9.46
CA ILE A 314 16.04 -8.04 -8.14
C ILE A 314 15.26 -7.08 -7.23
N PHE A 315 14.90 -5.92 -7.75
CA PHE A 315 14.08 -4.94 -7.04
C PHE A 315 12.73 -5.52 -6.62
N THR A 316 12.08 -6.28 -7.51
CA THR A 316 10.76 -6.89 -7.27
C THR A 316 10.81 -7.96 -6.16
N PHE A 317 11.89 -8.72 -6.04
CA PHE A 317 12.09 -9.59 -4.87
C PHE A 317 12.05 -8.79 -3.57
N GLY A 318 12.70 -7.61 -3.56
CA GLY A 318 12.69 -6.71 -2.42
C GLY A 318 11.32 -6.15 -2.10
N GLU A 319 10.60 -5.69 -3.13
CA GLU A 319 9.22 -5.21 -3.03
C GLU A 319 8.30 -6.24 -2.36
N VAL A 320 8.29 -7.47 -2.90
CA VAL A 320 7.42 -8.54 -2.41
C VAL A 320 7.72 -8.83 -0.93
N LEU A 321 8.99 -8.91 -0.55
CA LEU A 321 9.41 -9.12 0.84
C LEU A 321 8.93 -7.99 1.76
N MET A 322 9.13 -6.74 1.37
CA MET A 322 8.75 -5.58 2.16
C MET A 322 7.24 -5.52 2.40
N PHE A 323 6.44 -5.53 1.33
CA PHE A 323 4.99 -5.31 1.47
C PHE A 323 4.27 -6.51 2.08
N SER A 324 4.68 -7.73 1.74
CA SER A 324 4.06 -8.95 2.27
C SER A 324 4.31 -9.16 3.77
N MET A 325 5.44 -8.66 4.27
CA MET A 325 5.86 -8.87 5.66
C MET A 325 5.54 -7.68 6.55
N THR A 326 5.37 -6.48 5.99
CA THR A 326 4.96 -5.29 6.76
C THR A 326 3.63 -5.53 7.46
N ASP A 327 2.61 -6.04 6.76
CA ASP A 327 1.31 -6.26 7.39
C ASP A 327 1.37 -7.31 8.51
N VAL A 328 2.17 -8.37 8.34
CA VAL A 328 2.40 -9.39 9.38
C VAL A 328 3.12 -8.78 10.58
N PHE A 329 4.18 -8.01 10.33
CA PHE A 329 4.98 -7.39 11.37
C PHE A 329 4.16 -6.41 12.21
N ILE A 330 3.36 -5.56 11.56
CA ILE A 330 2.51 -4.59 12.24
C ILE A 330 1.45 -5.30 13.08
N ASP A 331 0.89 -6.40 12.59
CA ASP A 331 -0.03 -7.21 13.36
C ASP A 331 0.63 -7.87 14.59
N GLU A 332 1.89 -8.30 14.48
CA GLU A 332 2.64 -8.90 15.60
C GLU A 332 2.93 -7.90 16.72
N ILE A 333 3.25 -6.64 16.39
CA ILE A 333 3.57 -5.61 17.40
C ILE A 333 2.32 -4.88 17.92
N ALA A 334 1.20 -4.95 17.19
CA ALA A 334 -0.02 -4.25 17.54
C ALA A 334 -0.60 -4.76 18.86
N VAL A 335 -1.07 -3.81 19.68
CA VAL A 335 -1.88 -4.16 20.86
C VAL A 335 -3.19 -4.77 20.38
N SER A 336 -3.60 -5.89 20.96
CA SER A 336 -4.71 -6.75 20.46
C SER A 336 -6.02 -6.01 20.17
N HIS A 337 -6.39 -5.02 21.01
CA HIS A 337 -7.60 -4.22 20.86
C HIS A 337 -7.40 -2.90 20.09
N LEU A 338 -6.18 -2.63 19.58
CA LEU A 338 -5.81 -1.43 18.83
C LEU A 338 -5.26 -1.73 17.44
N LYS A 339 -5.49 -2.93 16.90
CA LYS A 339 -4.97 -3.30 15.57
C LYS A 339 -5.36 -2.30 14.48
N GLY A 340 -6.60 -1.82 14.50
CA GLY A 340 -7.07 -0.80 13.55
C GLY A 340 -6.22 0.46 13.63
N THR A 341 -5.96 0.94 14.85
CA THR A 341 -5.11 2.09 15.15
C THR A 341 -3.68 1.91 14.65
N TYR A 342 -3.06 0.74 14.85
CA TYR A 342 -1.70 0.44 14.36
C TYR A 342 -1.64 0.37 12.82
N PHE A 343 -2.57 -0.36 12.18
CA PHE A 343 -2.66 -0.40 10.73
C PHE A 343 -2.99 0.97 10.11
N GLY A 344 -3.79 1.79 10.81
CA GLY A 344 -4.11 3.15 10.40
C GLY A 344 -2.90 4.08 10.50
N ALA A 345 -2.12 3.98 11.57
CA ALA A 345 -0.89 4.75 11.74
C ALA A 345 0.17 4.42 10.68
N MET A 346 0.12 3.24 10.08
CA MET A 346 0.94 2.94 8.90
C MET A 346 0.62 3.82 7.68
N GLY A 347 -0.49 4.55 7.67
CA GLY A 347 -0.75 5.60 6.67
C GLY A 347 0.36 6.66 6.61
N PHE A 348 1.03 6.96 7.74
CA PHE A 348 2.18 7.86 7.78
C PHE A 348 3.39 7.33 7.00
N SER A 349 3.47 6.03 6.71
CA SER A 349 4.50 5.49 5.82
C SER A 349 4.40 6.01 4.38
N GLY A 350 3.25 6.58 4.00
CA GLY A 350 3.06 7.29 2.73
C GLY A 350 3.96 8.50 2.56
N ILE A 351 4.52 9.06 3.65
CA ILE A 351 5.54 10.11 3.60
C ILE A 351 6.75 9.64 2.75
N GLY A 352 7.13 8.37 2.82
CA GLY A 352 8.23 7.83 2.01
C GLY A 352 7.97 7.94 0.51
N VAL A 353 6.72 7.68 0.09
CA VAL A 353 6.27 7.79 -1.30
C VAL A 353 6.24 9.24 -1.81
N VAL A 354 6.21 10.22 -0.91
CA VAL A 354 6.29 11.65 -1.24
C VAL A 354 7.74 12.13 -1.26
N ILE A 355 8.54 11.75 -0.25
CA ILE A 355 9.94 12.15 -0.12
C ILE A 355 10.79 11.56 -1.25
N GLY A 356 10.56 10.30 -1.63
CA GLY A 356 11.34 9.64 -2.67
C GLY A 356 11.33 10.39 -4.00
N PRO A 357 10.17 10.62 -4.64
CA PRO A 357 10.11 11.32 -5.92
C PRO A 357 10.69 12.73 -5.87
N TRP A 358 10.44 13.47 -4.78
CA TRP A 358 11.01 14.80 -4.58
C TRP A 358 12.55 14.76 -4.50
N PHE A 359 13.11 13.86 -3.69
CA PHE A 359 14.54 13.71 -3.54
C PHE A 359 15.21 13.22 -4.83
N GLY A 360 14.60 12.26 -5.52
CA GLY A 360 15.10 11.78 -6.80
C GLY A 360 15.03 12.82 -7.91
N GLY A 361 14.01 13.68 -7.93
CA GLY A 361 13.91 14.81 -8.84
C GLY A 361 15.05 15.82 -8.64
N ILE A 362 15.31 16.23 -7.40
CA ILE A 362 16.43 17.12 -7.07
C ILE A 362 17.78 16.56 -7.55
N LEU A 363 18.00 15.26 -7.36
CA LEU A 363 19.23 14.62 -7.82
C LEU A 363 19.35 14.60 -9.35
N LEU A 364 18.24 14.35 -10.06
CA LEU A 364 18.21 14.42 -11.52
C LEU A 364 18.40 15.85 -12.04
N ASP A 365 17.82 16.86 -11.40
CA ASP A 365 17.99 18.28 -11.77
C ASP A 365 19.45 18.73 -11.56
N HIS A 366 20.07 18.30 -10.46
CA HIS A 366 21.43 18.72 -10.10
C HIS A 366 22.52 17.97 -10.88
N TYR A 367 22.43 16.64 -10.96
CA TYR A 367 23.45 15.81 -11.61
C TYR A 367 23.15 15.54 -13.10
N GLY A 368 21.91 15.76 -13.54
CA GLY A 368 21.47 15.50 -14.90
C GLY A 368 21.18 14.02 -15.18
N TYR A 369 20.42 13.77 -16.25
CA TYR A 369 20.02 12.42 -16.67
C TYR A 369 21.18 11.57 -17.20
N GLN A 370 22.33 12.15 -17.56
CA GLN A 370 23.47 11.36 -18.05
C GLN A 370 24.30 10.75 -16.93
N ASN A 371 24.20 11.30 -15.71
CA ASN A 371 24.95 10.83 -14.54
C ASN A 371 24.10 9.87 -13.69
N GLY A 372 23.42 8.93 -14.34
CA GLY A 372 22.53 7.97 -13.70
C GLY A 372 23.19 7.22 -12.55
N PHE A 373 24.46 6.84 -12.70
CA PHE A 373 25.23 6.17 -11.66
C PHE A 373 25.20 6.92 -10.32
N ILE A 374 25.55 8.21 -10.31
CA ILE A 374 25.62 9.01 -9.07
C ILE A 374 24.23 9.17 -8.46
N VAL A 375 23.22 9.45 -9.29
CA VAL A 375 21.83 9.62 -8.85
C VAL A 375 21.33 8.35 -8.16
N PHE A 376 21.41 7.20 -8.84
CA PHE A 376 20.92 5.93 -8.31
C PHE A 376 21.77 5.39 -7.17
N PHE A 377 23.07 5.70 -7.11
CA PHE A 377 23.92 5.40 -5.96
C PHE A 377 23.45 6.14 -4.71
N ILE A 378 23.22 7.45 -4.79
CA ILE A 378 22.73 8.25 -3.65
C ILE A 378 21.36 7.73 -3.19
N LEU A 379 20.46 7.43 -4.12
CA LEU A 379 19.14 6.87 -3.81
C LEU A 379 19.22 5.49 -3.16
N ALA A 380 20.10 4.62 -3.65
CA ALA A 380 20.33 3.31 -3.06
C ALA A 380 20.91 3.41 -1.64
N VAL A 381 21.86 4.30 -1.40
CA VAL A 381 22.41 4.57 -0.06
C VAL A 381 21.33 5.11 0.87
N PHE A 382 20.54 6.08 0.40
CA PHE A 382 19.42 6.62 1.17
C PHE A 382 18.41 5.54 1.55
N SER A 383 18.00 4.69 0.59
CA SER A 383 17.09 3.57 0.88
C SER A 383 17.71 2.54 1.84
N THR A 384 19.00 2.25 1.70
CA THR A 384 19.74 1.30 2.56
C THR A 384 19.77 1.76 4.01
N THR A 385 19.66 3.07 4.30
CA THR A 385 19.59 3.58 5.69
C THR A 385 18.39 3.06 6.48
N ALA A 386 17.35 2.54 5.81
CA ALA A 386 16.28 1.82 6.49
C ALA A 386 16.79 0.57 7.23
N PHE A 387 17.81 -0.13 6.72
CA PHE A 387 18.34 -1.35 7.31
C PHE A 387 18.89 -1.15 8.74
N PRO A 388 19.81 -0.20 9.02
CA PRO A 388 20.25 0.06 10.39
C PRO A 388 19.11 0.54 11.31
N VAL A 389 18.13 1.29 10.80
CA VAL A 389 16.93 1.67 11.58
C VAL A 389 16.12 0.43 11.99
N LEU A 390 15.91 -0.51 11.07
CA LEU A 390 15.21 -1.76 11.34
C LEU A 390 16.03 -2.72 12.23
N LEU A 391 17.37 -2.66 12.20
CA LEU A 391 18.22 -3.33 13.19
C LEU A 391 17.97 -2.80 14.61
N VAL A 392 17.81 -1.48 14.77
CA VAL A 392 17.43 -0.89 16.06
C VAL A 392 16.06 -1.42 16.50
N THR A 393 15.08 -1.51 15.60
CA THR A 393 13.79 -2.16 15.89
C THR A 393 13.98 -3.59 16.41
N LYS A 394 14.83 -4.39 15.77
CA LYS A 394 15.12 -5.77 16.20
C LYS A 394 15.68 -5.82 17.63
N SER A 395 16.60 -4.91 17.95
CA SER A 395 17.17 -4.79 19.29
C SER A 395 16.12 -4.39 20.34
N LEU A 396 15.27 -3.41 20.01
CA LEU A 396 14.18 -2.94 20.88
C LEU A 396 13.15 -4.04 21.13
N MET A 397 12.81 -4.85 20.12
CA MET A 397 11.92 -6.00 20.28
C MET A 397 12.50 -7.05 21.22
N LYS A 398 13.79 -7.38 21.09
CA LYS A 398 14.46 -8.31 22.00
C LYS A 398 14.37 -7.82 23.45
N LYS A 399 14.59 -6.52 23.68
CA LYS A 399 14.42 -5.90 25.02
C LYS A 399 12.97 -5.97 25.52
N ARG A 400 11.99 -5.70 24.65
CA ARG A 400 10.54 -5.79 24.96
C ARG A 400 10.16 -7.22 25.37
N TYR A 401 10.65 -8.23 24.67
CA TYR A 401 10.42 -9.64 24.98
C TYR A 401 11.00 -10.04 26.35
N ILE A 402 12.27 -9.70 26.61
CA ILE A 402 12.94 -9.99 27.90
C ILE A 402 12.22 -9.31 29.08
N ARG A 403 11.74 -8.07 28.88
CA ARG A 403 11.01 -7.36 29.93
C ARG A 403 9.69 -8.07 30.26
N ASN A 404 8.94 -8.49 29.24
CA ASN A 404 7.67 -9.16 29.43
C ASN A 404 7.83 -10.55 30.08
N SER A 405 8.85 -11.32 29.70
CA SER A 405 9.11 -12.62 30.33
C SER A 405 9.51 -12.49 31.80
N LYS A 406 10.27 -11.46 32.18
CA LYS A 406 10.58 -11.19 33.60
C LYS A 406 9.33 -10.85 34.43
N ILE A 407 8.38 -10.12 33.86
CA ILE A 407 7.12 -9.78 34.53
C ILE A 407 6.26 -11.04 34.76
N GLU A 408 6.16 -11.93 33.78
CA GLU A 408 5.43 -13.21 33.93
C GLU A 408 6.04 -14.14 34.98
N ILE A 409 7.38 -14.11 35.15
CA ILE A 409 8.07 -14.90 36.18
C ILE A 409 7.81 -14.35 37.59
N HIS A 410 7.64 -13.03 37.76
CA HIS A 410 7.35 -12.43 39.08
C HIS A 410 5.84 -12.40 39.42
N ALA A 411 4.98 -12.70 38.44
CA ALA A 411 3.52 -12.78 38.62
C ALA A 411 3.04 -14.20 38.93
N LYS A 412 3.92 -15.20 38.88
CA LYS A 412 3.72 -16.57 39.36
C LYS A 412 4.41 -16.73 40.70
#